data_AF-A0AAJ6B614-F1
#
_entry.id   AF-A0AAJ6B614-F1
#
_cell.length_a   1.000
_cell.length_b   1.000
_cell.length_c   1.000
_cell.angle_alpha   90.00
_cell.angle_beta   90.00
_cell.angle_gamma   90.00
#
_symmetry.space_group_name_H-M   'P 1'
#
loop_
_entity.id
_entity.type
_entity.pdbx_description
1 polymer ?
#
loop_
_entity_poly.entity_id
_entity_poly.type
_entity_poly.pdbx_seq_one_letter_code
_entity_poly.pdbx_strand_id
1 'polypeptide(L)'
;MNRREAVRNVAFLMGGALSATTIGVFLEGCNSTSTKANSSLFTADQQKLVTEVADIIIPTTSSPGAKAAGVGPFITMMIKDCYPDDAQKAFTKGLEDLEKQAKDEYKKSFMELTVPQRQELLGKLRDVTVAATKAEKEKIDQQKAPETTSILPKDKPKMEPRFFSIIRDLTLLGYFTSEVGATQAYAFVEIPGRYDGNVPLKPGQKVWS
;
A
#
# COMPACT_ATOMS: atom_id res chain seq x y z
N MET A 1 -2.89 42.54 52.68
CA MET A 1 -2.29 41.87 51.51
C MET A 1 -2.62 40.38 51.57
N ASN A 2 -3.55 39.91 50.73
CA ASN A 2 -4.02 38.52 50.76
C ASN A 2 -3.01 37.61 50.08
N ARG A 3 -2.22 36.88 50.87
CA ARG A 3 -1.14 35.99 50.37
C ARG A 3 -1.63 34.95 49.35
N ARG A 4 -2.88 34.47 49.48
CA ARG A 4 -3.49 33.53 48.50
C ARG A 4 -3.76 34.17 47.14
N GLU A 5 -4.11 35.44 47.13
CA GLU A 5 -4.46 36.18 45.92
C GLU A 5 -3.20 36.52 45.12
N ALA A 6 -2.12 36.90 45.82
CA ALA A 6 -0.80 37.09 45.23
C ALA A 6 -0.26 35.80 44.59
N VAL A 7 -0.34 34.66 45.30
CA VAL A 7 0.11 33.37 44.77
C VAL A 7 -0.71 32.93 43.55
N ARG A 8 -2.03 33.17 43.57
CA ARG A 8 -2.91 32.87 42.43
C ARG A 8 -2.55 33.70 41.19
N ASN A 9 -2.30 34.99 41.36
CA ASN A 9 -1.96 35.88 40.26
C ASN A 9 -0.56 35.59 39.68
N VAL A 10 0.41 35.23 40.53
CA VAL A 10 1.75 34.79 40.08
C VAL A 10 1.65 33.46 39.33
N ALA A 11 0.83 32.51 39.79
CA ALA A 11 0.59 31.25 39.09
C ALA A 11 -0.05 31.46 37.71
N PHE A 12 -1.00 32.39 37.58
CA PHE A 12 -1.60 32.74 36.29
C PHE A 12 -0.59 33.39 35.32
N LEU A 13 0.29 34.28 35.82
CA LEU A 13 1.33 34.92 35.00
C LEU A 13 2.38 33.93 34.51
N MET A 14 2.90 33.08 35.40
CA MET A 14 3.93 32.10 35.05
C MET A 14 3.35 30.94 34.23
N GLY A 15 2.14 30.48 34.56
CA GLY A 15 1.43 29.45 33.80
C GLY A 15 1.04 29.91 32.39
N GLY A 16 0.61 31.17 32.24
CA GLY A 16 0.27 31.76 30.94
C GLY A 16 1.49 31.94 30.02
N ALA A 17 2.62 32.39 30.57
CA ALA A 17 3.83 32.63 29.79
C ALA A 17 4.51 31.35 29.27
N LEU A 18 4.46 30.25 30.03
CA LEU A 18 5.07 28.97 29.63
C LEU A 18 4.20 28.12 28.71
N SER A 19 2.88 28.30 28.76
CA SER A 19 1.93 27.53 27.93
C SER A 19 1.81 28.07 26.50
N ALA A 20 1.96 29.39 26.32
CA ALA A 20 1.81 30.01 24.99
C ALA A 20 2.97 29.65 24.04
N THR A 21 4.20 29.51 24.55
CA THR A 21 5.39 29.21 23.74
C THR A 21 5.50 27.73 23.37
N THR A 22 4.98 26.83 24.21
CA THR A 22 5.02 25.38 23.94
C THR A 22 3.99 24.92 22.92
N ILE A 23 2.83 25.58 22.83
CA ILE A 23 1.81 25.29 21.80
C ILE A 23 2.35 25.62 20.39
N GLY A 24 3.09 26.73 20.24
CA GLY A 24 3.71 27.11 18.97
C GLY A 24 4.73 26.07 18.47
N VAL A 25 5.61 25.60 19.35
CA VAL A 25 6.64 24.59 19.00
C VAL A 25 6.02 23.22 18.66
N PHE A 26 4.92 22.84 19.32
CA PHE A 26 4.17 21.62 18.97
C PHE A 26 3.46 21.73 17.60
N LEU A 27 2.98 22.92 17.23
CA LEU A 27 2.36 23.19 15.92
C LEU A 27 3.41 23.28 14.79
N GLU A 28 4.61 23.79 15.09
CA GLU A 28 5.72 23.86 14.12
C GLU A 28 6.30 22.48 13.78
N GLY A 29 6.21 21.52 14.70
CA GLY A 29 6.60 20.12 14.47
C GLY A 29 5.76 19.39 13.40
N CYS A 30 4.56 19.89 13.09
CA CYS A 30 3.71 19.37 12.00
C CYS A 30 4.00 20.01 10.64
N ASN A 31 4.80 21.08 10.58
CA ASN A 31 5.26 21.69 9.34
C ASN A 31 6.74 21.40 9.13
N SER A 32 7.08 20.11 8.94
CA SER A 32 8.27 19.81 8.17
C SER A 32 8.04 20.40 6.77
N THR A 33 8.64 21.55 6.49
CA THR A 33 8.80 22.08 5.15
C THR A 33 9.72 21.14 4.38
N SER A 34 9.16 20.02 3.92
CA SER A 34 9.67 19.29 2.78
C SER A 34 9.46 20.18 1.57
N THR A 35 10.38 21.13 1.37
CA THR A 35 10.50 21.91 0.14
C THR A 35 11.08 21.00 -0.95
N LYS A 36 10.34 19.93 -1.28
CA LYS A 36 10.26 19.43 -2.65
C LYS A 36 8.87 19.81 -3.09
N ALA A 37 8.77 20.69 -4.08
CA ALA A 37 7.50 20.96 -4.75
C ALA A 37 6.79 19.63 -5.00
N ASN A 38 5.66 19.40 -4.30
CA ASN A 38 4.83 18.23 -4.45
C ASN A 38 4.18 18.28 -5.84
N SER A 39 4.96 17.95 -6.87
CA SER A 39 4.37 17.38 -8.07
C SER A 39 3.78 16.05 -7.61
N SER A 40 2.45 16.00 -7.49
CA SER A 40 1.76 14.76 -7.16
C SER A 40 2.04 13.79 -8.32
N LEU A 41 2.72 12.67 -8.03
CA LEU A 41 2.99 11.61 -9.01
C LEU A 41 1.69 11.09 -9.64
N PHE A 42 0.58 11.19 -8.90
CA PHE A 42 -0.75 10.74 -9.31
C PHE A 42 -1.76 11.89 -9.35
N THR A 43 -2.65 11.88 -10.34
CA THR A 43 -3.85 12.73 -10.34
C THR A 43 -4.89 12.19 -9.34
N ALA A 44 -5.86 13.03 -8.95
CA ALA A 44 -6.95 12.60 -8.07
C ALA A 44 -7.75 11.41 -8.66
N ASP A 45 -7.93 11.39 -9.98
CA ASP A 45 -8.64 10.30 -10.66
C ASP A 45 -7.79 9.02 -10.72
N GLN A 46 -6.47 9.14 -10.89
CA GLN A 46 -5.57 7.99 -10.78
C GLN A 46 -5.58 7.39 -9.37
N GLN A 47 -5.66 8.21 -8.32
CA GLN A 47 -5.77 7.70 -6.93
C GLN A 47 -7.08 6.92 -6.70
N LYS A 48 -8.21 7.43 -7.24
CA LYS A 48 -9.48 6.71 -7.22
C LYS A 48 -9.42 5.40 -8.00
N LEU A 49 -8.79 5.43 -9.18
CA LEU A 49 -8.58 4.24 -10.01
C LEU A 49 -7.75 3.19 -9.28
N VAL A 50 -6.63 3.56 -8.65
CA VAL A 50 -5.81 2.66 -7.83
C VAL A 50 -6.63 2.04 -6.69
N THR A 51 -7.44 2.86 -6.01
CA THR A 51 -8.33 2.38 -4.94
C THR A 51 -9.35 1.36 -5.45
N GLU A 52 -9.95 1.63 -6.61
CA GLU A 52 -10.93 0.72 -7.20
C GLU A 52 -10.29 -0.58 -7.68
N VAL A 53 -9.11 -0.51 -8.32
CA VAL A 53 -8.38 -1.70 -8.75
C VAL A 53 -7.99 -2.56 -7.55
N ALA A 54 -7.49 -1.96 -6.47
CA ALA A 54 -7.18 -2.68 -5.24
C ALA A 54 -8.41 -3.39 -4.66
N ASP A 55 -9.58 -2.73 -4.68
CA ASP A 55 -10.85 -3.30 -4.23
C ASP A 55 -11.36 -4.43 -5.12
N ILE A 56 -11.10 -4.40 -6.43
CA ILE A 56 -11.41 -5.54 -7.31
C ILE A 56 -10.49 -6.73 -7.02
N ILE A 57 -9.22 -6.50 -6.63
CA ILE A 57 -8.28 -7.57 -6.27
C ILE A 57 -8.66 -8.21 -4.92
N ILE A 58 -9.02 -7.41 -3.92
CA ILE A 58 -9.53 -7.89 -2.61
C ILE A 58 -10.88 -7.20 -2.33
N PRO A 59 -11.99 -7.73 -2.85
CA PRO A 59 -13.31 -7.15 -2.64
C PRO A 59 -13.81 -7.43 -1.23
N THR A 60 -14.80 -6.64 -0.82
CA THR A 60 -15.55 -6.92 0.41
C THR A 60 -16.31 -8.23 0.24
N THR A 61 -16.09 -9.15 1.17
CA THR A 61 -16.77 -10.46 1.23
C THR A 61 -17.29 -10.68 2.66
N SER A 62 -16.81 -11.71 3.36
CA SER A 62 -17.04 -11.88 4.80
C SER A 62 -16.21 -10.93 5.67
N SER A 63 -15.20 -10.28 5.09
CA SER A 63 -14.40 -9.21 5.71
C SER A 63 -14.44 -7.95 4.83
N PRO A 64 -14.19 -6.76 5.41
CA PRO A 64 -14.06 -5.53 4.62
C PRO A 64 -12.93 -5.64 3.60
N GLY A 65 -13.15 -5.13 2.38
CA GLY A 65 -12.20 -5.21 1.26
C GLY A 65 -11.05 -4.19 1.34
N ALA A 66 -10.20 -4.19 0.31
CA ALA A 66 -9.01 -3.32 0.24
C ALA A 66 -9.34 -1.83 0.30
N LYS A 67 -10.49 -1.40 -0.25
CA LYS A 67 -10.93 0.00 -0.15
C LYS A 67 -11.22 0.39 1.31
N ALA A 68 -11.92 -0.47 2.05
CA ALA A 68 -12.23 -0.24 3.46
C ALA A 68 -10.97 -0.29 4.34
N ALA A 69 -9.97 -1.07 3.94
CA ALA A 69 -8.68 -1.18 4.61
C ALA A 69 -7.70 -0.02 4.28
N GLY A 70 -8.09 0.97 3.47
CA GLY A 70 -7.23 2.12 3.15
C GLY A 70 -6.06 1.80 2.22
N VAL A 71 -6.15 0.71 1.46
CA VAL A 71 -5.05 0.20 0.62
C VAL A 71 -4.73 1.12 -0.56
N GLY A 72 -5.72 1.83 -1.10
CA GLY A 72 -5.51 2.76 -2.23
C GLY A 72 -4.49 3.86 -1.92
N PRO A 73 -4.72 4.71 -0.89
CA PRO A 73 -3.76 5.71 -0.43
C PRO A 73 -2.39 5.11 -0.09
N PHE A 74 -2.36 3.96 0.58
CA PHE A 74 -1.12 3.24 0.89
C PHE A 74 -0.30 2.92 -0.37
N ILE A 75 -0.92 2.37 -1.42
CA ILE A 75 -0.24 2.07 -2.70
C ILE A 75 0.37 3.34 -3.28
N THR A 76 -0.38 4.45 -3.34
CA THR A 76 0.09 5.69 -3.97
C THR A 76 1.28 6.30 -3.21
N MET A 77 1.26 6.24 -1.88
CA MET A 77 2.38 6.63 -1.03
C MET A 77 3.60 5.73 -1.25
N MET A 78 3.41 4.40 -1.22
CA MET A 78 4.49 3.43 -1.43
C MET A 78 5.20 3.63 -2.76
N ILE A 79 4.45 3.80 -3.86
CA ILE A 79 5.05 4.04 -5.18
C ILE A 79 5.83 5.36 -5.21
N LYS A 80 5.25 6.43 -4.65
CA LYS A 80 5.89 7.75 -4.66
C LYS A 80 7.18 7.77 -3.84
N ASP A 81 7.18 7.14 -2.67
CA ASP A 81 8.22 7.36 -1.67
C ASP A 81 9.25 6.22 -1.62
N CYS A 82 8.92 5.02 -2.12
CA CYS A 82 9.76 3.82 -1.96
C CYS A 82 10.20 3.15 -3.28
N TYR A 83 9.63 3.53 -4.43
CA TYR A 83 9.94 2.89 -5.71
C TYR A 83 10.84 3.76 -6.59
N PRO A 84 11.77 3.16 -7.36
CA PRO A 84 12.60 3.89 -8.30
C PRO A 84 11.81 4.44 -9.50
N ASP A 85 12.34 5.47 -10.15
CA ASP A 85 11.68 6.21 -11.24
C ASP A 85 11.18 5.34 -12.39
N ASP A 86 11.90 4.27 -12.73
CA ASP A 86 11.50 3.32 -13.78
C ASP A 86 10.22 2.57 -13.40
N ALA A 87 10.09 2.16 -12.14
CA ALA A 87 8.90 1.52 -11.63
C ALA A 87 7.73 2.51 -11.46
N GLN A 88 8.00 3.76 -11.04
CA GLN A 88 6.98 4.81 -11.00
C GLN A 88 6.39 5.07 -12.38
N LYS A 89 7.22 5.20 -13.41
CA LYS A 89 6.79 5.39 -14.82
C LYS A 89 6.05 4.18 -15.37
N ALA A 90 6.52 2.97 -15.08
CA ALA A 90 5.83 1.75 -15.48
C ALA A 90 4.43 1.67 -14.84
N PHE A 91 4.29 2.13 -13.60
CA PHE A 91 3.03 2.14 -12.87
C PHE A 91 2.05 3.18 -13.41
N THR A 92 2.48 4.44 -13.61
CA THR A 92 1.62 5.49 -14.16
C THR A 92 1.19 5.17 -15.58
N LYS A 93 2.10 4.68 -16.43
CA LYS A 93 1.76 4.19 -17.77
C LYS A 93 0.77 3.04 -17.71
N GLY A 94 0.91 2.11 -16.77
CA GLY A 94 -0.03 1.02 -16.59
C GLY A 94 -1.45 1.47 -16.24
N LEU A 95 -1.60 2.55 -15.45
CA LEU A 95 -2.91 3.16 -15.19
C LEU A 95 -3.53 3.79 -16.45
N GLU A 96 -2.71 4.44 -17.28
CA GLU A 96 -3.15 5.01 -18.55
C GLU A 96 -3.55 3.93 -19.56
N ASP A 97 -2.74 2.87 -19.67
CA ASP A 97 -3.02 1.73 -20.53
C ASP A 97 -4.30 1.00 -20.10
N LEU A 98 -4.56 0.90 -18.79
CA LEU A 98 -5.79 0.33 -18.24
C LEU A 98 -7.04 1.14 -18.66
N GLU A 99 -6.98 2.47 -18.51
CA GLU A 99 -8.05 3.36 -18.96
C GLU A 99 -8.25 3.32 -20.47
N LYS A 100 -7.15 3.24 -21.23
CA LYS A 100 -7.22 3.09 -22.69
C LYS A 100 -7.88 1.76 -23.08
N GLN A 101 -7.49 0.65 -22.47
CA GLN A 101 -8.11 -0.66 -22.72
C GLN A 101 -9.60 -0.65 -22.40
N ALA A 102 -10.02 -0.02 -21.30
CA ALA A 102 -11.44 0.13 -20.96
C ALA A 102 -12.21 0.88 -22.05
N LYS A 103 -11.65 1.97 -22.58
CA LYS A 103 -12.25 2.75 -23.68
C LYS A 103 -12.21 2.00 -25.00
N ASP A 104 -11.17 1.25 -25.29
CA ASP A 104 -11.03 0.51 -26.53
C ASP A 104 -12.04 -0.65 -26.60
N GLU A 105 -12.13 -1.45 -25.53
CA GLU A 105 -13.01 -2.64 -25.45
C GLU A 105 -14.47 -2.30 -25.16
N TYR A 106 -14.75 -1.36 -24.24
CA TYR A 106 -16.10 -1.11 -23.73
C TYR A 106 -16.63 0.31 -24.01
N LYS A 107 -15.82 1.18 -24.64
CA LYS A 107 -16.19 2.58 -24.96
C LYS A 107 -16.56 3.42 -23.73
N LYS A 108 -16.08 3.05 -22.55
CA LYS A 108 -16.34 3.69 -21.26
C LYS A 108 -15.04 3.84 -20.46
N SER A 109 -15.00 4.75 -19.50
CA SER A 109 -13.90 4.79 -18.53
C SER A 109 -13.91 3.54 -17.65
N PHE A 110 -12.76 3.18 -17.06
CA PHE A 110 -12.69 2.01 -16.18
C PHE A 110 -13.67 2.13 -14.99
N MET A 111 -13.82 3.35 -14.47
CA MET A 111 -14.73 3.67 -13.37
C MET A 111 -16.22 3.52 -13.73
N GLU A 112 -16.59 3.53 -15.01
CA GLU A 112 -17.96 3.33 -15.50
C GLU A 112 -18.29 1.87 -15.85
N LEU A 113 -17.28 0.99 -15.83
CA LEU A 113 -17.47 -0.43 -16.10
C LEU A 113 -18.20 -1.13 -14.95
N THR A 114 -18.94 -2.20 -15.29
CA THR A 114 -19.52 -3.09 -14.29
C THR A 114 -18.42 -3.93 -13.61
N VAL A 115 -18.68 -4.43 -12.40
CA VAL A 115 -17.71 -5.29 -11.67
C VAL A 115 -17.22 -6.48 -12.51
N PRO A 116 -18.08 -7.24 -13.22
CA PRO A 116 -17.63 -8.33 -14.09
C PRO A 116 -16.70 -7.86 -15.22
N GLN A 117 -16.98 -6.71 -15.84
CA GLN A 117 -16.13 -6.14 -16.90
C GLN A 117 -14.75 -5.72 -16.36
N ARG A 118 -14.70 -5.11 -15.18
CA ARG A 118 -13.43 -4.78 -14.51
C ARG A 118 -12.62 -6.01 -14.18
N GLN A 119 -13.28 -7.07 -13.69
CA GLN A 119 -12.65 -8.36 -13.39
C GLN A 119 -12.10 -9.02 -14.66
N GLU A 120 -12.84 -8.98 -15.76
CA GLU A 120 -12.38 -9.51 -17.05
C GLU A 120 -11.11 -8.79 -17.53
N LEU A 121 -11.13 -7.46 -17.54
CA LEU A 121 -10.01 -6.64 -18.01
C LEU A 121 -8.75 -6.85 -17.13
N LEU A 122 -8.90 -6.78 -15.80
CA LEU A 122 -7.80 -7.07 -14.88
C LEU A 122 -7.33 -8.53 -14.95
N GLY A 123 -8.22 -9.46 -15.26
CA GLY A 123 -7.90 -10.87 -15.51
C GLY A 123 -6.99 -11.06 -16.73
N LYS A 124 -7.32 -10.42 -17.86
CA LYS A 124 -6.47 -10.41 -19.07
C LYS A 124 -5.08 -9.84 -18.75
N LEU A 125 -5.05 -8.71 -18.03
CA LEU A 125 -3.80 -8.05 -17.64
C LEU A 125 -2.94 -8.92 -16.71
N ARG A 126 -3.57 -9.64 -15.77
CA ARG A 126 -2.92 -10.64 -14.91
C ARG A 126 -2.25 -11.72 -15.75
N ASP A 127 -3.00 -12.33 -16.66
CA ASP A 127 -2.53 -13.50 -17.41
C ASP A 127 -1.34 -13.14 -18.32
N VAL A 128 -1.39 -11.99 -18.98
CA VAL A 128 -0.26 -11.42 -19.74
C VAL A 128 0.95 -11.19 -18.83
N THR A 129 0.74 -10.62 -17.65
CA THR A 129 1.82 -10.31 -16.70
C THR A 129 2.48 -11.58 -16.14
N VAL A 130 1.69 -12.60 -15.81
CA VAL A 130 2.17 -13.89 -15.33
C VAL A 130 3.02 -14.59 -16.40
N ALA A 131 2.54 -14.62 -17.65
CA ALA A 131 3.28 -15.20 -18.76
C ALA A 131 4.63 -14.47 -19.00
N ALA A 132 4.61 -13.13 -19.03
CA ALA A 132 5.81 -12.33 -19.22
C ALA A 132 6.83 -12.52 -18.09
N THR A 133 6.36 -12.54 -16.83
CA THR A 133 7.23 -12.74 -15.66
C THR A 133 7.83 -14.15 -15.64
N LYS A 134 7.08 -15.17 -16.05
CA LYS A 134 7.60 -16.54 -16.18
C LYS A 134 8.69 -16.62 -17.25
N ALA A 135 8.45 -16.07 -18.43
CA ALA A 135 9.42 -16.06 -19.52
C ALA A 135 10.71 -15.30 -19.16
N GLU A 136 10.60 -14.19 -18.42
CA GLU A 136 11.77 -13.46 -17.94
C GLU A 136 12.57 -14.25 -16.90
N LYS A 137 11.89 -14.90 -15.95
CA LYS A 137 12.55 -15.79 -14.97
C LYS A 137 13.28 -16.95 -15.64
N GLU A 138 12.67 -17.60 -16.64
CA GLU A 138 13.32 -18.68 -17.39
C GLU A 138 14.59 -18.19 -18.10
N LYS A 139 14.57 -17.00 -18.71
CA LYS A 139 15.77 -16.39 -19.32
C LYS A 139 16.85 -16.09 -18.29
N ILE A 140 16.46 -15.55 -17.14
CA ILE A 140 17.36 -15.27 -16.01
C ILE A 140 18.02 -16.56 -15.50
N ASP A 141 17.25 -17.63 -15.34
CA ASP A 141 17.76 -18.90 -14.81
C ASP A 141 18.67 -19.62 -15.81
N GLN A 142 18.38 -19.52 -17.12
CA GLN A 142 19.26 -20.02 -18.19
C GLN A 142 20.60 -19.26 -18.30
N GLN A 143 20.66 -18.01 -17.84
CA GLN A 143 21.87 -17.18 -17.87
C GLN A 143 22.75 -17.32 -16.62
N LYS A 144 22.34 -18.09 -15.61
CA LYS A 144 23.17 -18.36 -14.42
C LYS A 144 24.26 -19.39 -14.74
N ALA A 145 25.52 -18.94 -14.72
CA ALA A 145 26.71 -19.80 -14.72
C ALA A 145 26.73 -20.72 -13.45
N PRO A 146 27.39 -21.89 -13.49
CA PRO A 146 27.42 -22.83 -12.37
C PRO A 146 27.90 -22.15 -11.08
N GLU A 147 27.22 -22.47 -9.98
CA GLU A 147 27.34 -21.80 -8.68
C GLU A 147 28.79 -21.79 -8.17
N THR A 148 29.48 -20.67 -8.33
CA THR A 148 30.65 -20.34 -7.53
C THR A 148 30.21 -20.03 -6.10
N THR A 149 30.81 -20.74 -5.15
CA THR A 149 30.66 -20.73 -3.69
C THR A 149 30.94 -19.36 -3.05
N SER A 150 30.19 -18.33 -3.44
CA SER A 150 30.19 -17.04 -2.75
C SER A 150 29.17 -17.07 -1.61
N ILE A 151 29.65 -16.80 -0.39
CA ILE A 151 28.84 -16.69 0.83
C ILE A 151 28.07 -15.35 0.85
N LEU A 152 28.48 -14.38 0.03
CA LEU A 152 27.80 -13.10 -0.12
C LEU A 152 26.57 -13.24 -1.02
N PRO A 153 25.40 -12.66 -0.64
CA PRO A 153 24.23 -12.61 -1.51
C PRO A 153 24.60 -11.93 -2.82
N LYS A 154 24.51 -12.66 -3.94
CA LYS A 154 24.63 -12.05 -5.26
C LYS A 154 23.42 -11.14 -5.49
N ASP A 155 23.65 -9.96 -6.04
CA ASP A 155 22.57 -9.10 -6.52
C ASP A 155 21.74 -9.90 -7.52
N LYS A 156 20.46 -10.14 -7.15
CA LYS A 156 19.55 -10.85 -8.05
C LYS A 156 19.36 -9.99 -9.30
N PRO A 157 19.33 -10.60 -10.50
CA PRO A 157 19.05 -9.85 -11.71
C PRO A 157 17.72 -9.10 -11.56
N LYS A 158 17.76 -7.80 -11.88
CA LYS A 158 16.63 -6.89 -11.74
C LYS A 158 15.56 -7.27 -12.77
N MET A 159 14.39 -7.70 -12.29
CA MET A 159 13.22 -7.93 -13.15
C MET A 159 12.62 -6.60 -13.61
N GLU A 160 12.04 -6.59 -14.80
CA GLU A 160 11.29 -5.44 -15.30
C GLU A 160 10.07 -5.11 -14.43
N PRO A 161 9.86 -3.83 -14.04
CA PRO A 161 8.69 -3.44 -13.28
C PRO A 161 7.43 -3.55 -14.14
N ARG A 162 6.48 -4.39 -13.73
CA ARG A 162 5.18 -4.55 -14.39
C ARG A 162 4.07 -4.01 -13.51
N PHE A 163 3.24 -3.14 -14.08
CA PHE A 163 2.14 -2.48 -13.36
C PHE A 163 1.26 -3.46 -12.57
N PHE A 164 0.78 -4.54 -13.20
CA PHE A 164 -0.11 -5.49 -12.53
C PHE A 164 0.59 -6.22 -11.37
N SER A 165 1.84 -6.64 -11.53
CA SER A 165 2.60 -7.26 -10.43
C SER A 165 2.73 -6.31 -9.25
N ILE A 166 3.09 -5.05 -9.53
CA ILE A 166 3.29 -4.03 -8.50
C ILE A 166 1.99 -3.74 -7.75
N ILE A 167 0.89 -3.44 -8.46
CA ILE A 167 -0.38 -3.10 -7.80
C ILE A 167 -0.94 -4.29 -7.02
N ARG A 168 -0.81 -5.52 -7.54
CA ARG A 168 -1.27 -6.73 -6.86
C ARG A 168 -0.46 -7.02 -5.61
N ASP A 169 0.87 -6.94 -5.69
CA ASP A 169 1.75 -7.22 -4.55
C ASP A 169 1.59 -6.14 -3.47
N LEU A 170 1.47 -4.86 -3.84
CA LEU A 170 1.17 -3.80 -2.87
C LEU A 170 -0.25 -3.89 -2.29
N THR A 171 -1.23 -4.37 -3.08
CA THR A 171 -2.59 -4.61 -2.56
C THR A 171 -2.57 -5.70 -1.48
N LEU A 172 -1.89 -6.80 -1.75
CA LEU A 172 -1.74 -7.90 -0.79
C LEU A 172 -0.97 -7.44 0.45
N LEU A 173 0.16 -6.78 0.27
CA LEU A 173 0.97 -6.25 1.36
C LEU A 173 0.13 -5.30 2.22
N GLY A 174 -0.42 -4.24 1.62
CA GLY A 174 -1.18 -3.22 2.33
C GLY A 174 -2.41 -3.77 3.04
N TYR A 175 -3.13 -4.71 2.43
CA TYR A 175 -4.29 -5.33 3.06
C TYR A 175 -3.89 -6.19 4.25
N PHE A 176 -2.94 -7.12 4.10
CA PHE A 176 -2.58 -8.06 5.15
C PHE A 176 -1.71 -7.46 6.26
N THR A 177 -1.16 -6.26 6.08
CA THR A 177 -0.55 -5.46 7.16
C THR A 177 -1.49 -4.42 7.77
N SER A 178 -2.73 -4.30 7.26
CA SER A 178 -3.74 -3.41 7.85
C SER A 178 -4.41 -4.05 9.06
N GLU A 179 -4.98 -3.24 9.95
CA GLU A 179 -5.81 -3.72 11.06
C GLU A 179 -6.97 -4.60 10.56
N VAL A 180 -7.62 -4.21 9.46
CA VAL A 180 -8.71 -4.98 8.83
C VAL A 180 -8.24 -6.36 8.40
N GLY A 181 -7.09 -6.44 7.72
CA GLY A 181 -6.53 -7.72 7.28
C GLY A 181 -6.13 -8.61 8.46
N ALA A 182 -5.36 -8.06 9.40
CA ALA A 182 -4.83 -8.80 10.54
C ALA A 182 -5.92 -9.27 11.50
N THR A 183 -6.93 -8.44 11.77
CA THR A 183 -7.94 -8.74 12.80
C THR A 183 -9.22 -9.39 12.25
N GLN A 184 -9.59 -9.09 11.00
CA GLN A 184 -10.87 -9.52 10.42
C GLN A 184 -10.72 -10.51 9.27
N ALA A 185 -9.68 -10.42 8.44
CA ALA A 185 -9.45 -11.40 7.37
C ALA A 185 -8.76 -12.67 7.89
N TYR A 186 -7.87 -12.52 8.88
CA TYR A 186 -7.21 -13.62 9.57
C TYR A 186 -7.90 -14.01 10.89
N ALA A 187 -7.54 -15.18 11.40
CA ALA A 187 -7.85 -15.59 12.77
C ALA A 187 -6.85 -14.87 13.69
N PHE A 188 -7.29 -13.78 14.31
CA PHE A 188 -6.44 -12.99 15.18
C PHE A 188 -6.38 -13.58 16.59
N VAL A 189 -5.17 -13.68 17.14
CA VAL A 189 -4.94 -14.02 18.55
C VAL A 189 -4.12 -12.90 19.16
N GLU A 190 -4.74 -12.12 20.03
CA GLU A 190 -4.10 -10.96 20.66
C GLU A 190 -2.82 -11.33 21.43
N ILE A 191 -2.82 -12.52 22.05
CA ILE A 191 -1.68 -13.06 22.78
C ILE A 191 -1.39 -14.45 22.24
N PRO A 192 -0.53 -14.59 21.20
CA PRO A 192 -0.16 -15.90 20.69
C PRO A 192 0.58 -16.64 21.80
N GLY A 193 0.02 -17.77 22.22
CA GLY A 193 0.65 -18.67 23.19
C GLY A 193 1.86 -19.39 22.58
N ARG A 194 2.07 -20.64 22.99
CA ARG A 194 3.12 -21.47 22.40
C ARG A 194 2.84 -21.74 20.92
N TYR A 195 3.88 -21.62 20.08
CA TYR A 195 3.81 -22.07 18.69
C TYR A 195 3.58 -23.59 18.60
N ASP A 196 2.55 -23.99 17.86
CA ASP A 196 2.24 -25.37 17.53
C ASP A 196 2.22 -25.56 16.01
N GLY A 197 3.28 -26.15 15.47
CA GLY A 197 3.41 -26.43 14.05
C GLY A 197 2.55 -27.59 13.54
N ASN A 198 1.89 -28.34 14.43
CA ASN A 198 1.05 -29.49 14.09
C ASN A 198 -0.41 -29.29 14.54
N VAL A 199 -0.88 -28.04 14.56
CA VAL A 199 -2.27 -27.74 14.89
C VAL A 199 -3.22 -28.26 13.80
N PRO A 200 -4.27 -29.02 14.14
CA PRO A 200 -5.23 -29.49 13.14
C PRO A 200 -6.05 -28.32 12.58
N LEU A 201 -6.08 -28.17 11.26
CA LEU A 201 -6.89 -27.16 10.58
C LEU A 201 -8.32 -27.66 10.36
N LYS A 202 -9.31 -26.86 10.77
CA LYS A 202 -10.73 -27.14 10.46
C LYS A 202 -11.05 -26.68 9.03
N PRO A 203 -11.94 -27.38 8.30
CA PRO A 203 -12.43 -26.88 7.01
C PRO A 203 -13.00 -25.45 7.13
N GLY A 204 -12.53 -24.54 6.28
CA GLY A 204 -12.97 -23.13 6.28
C GLY A 204 -12.37 -22.24 7.36
N GLN A 205 -11.42 -22.74 8.16
CA GLN A 205 -10.71 -21.92 9.14
C GLN A 205 -9.83 -20.86 8.48
N LYS A 206 -9.87 -19.63 8.99
CA LYS A 206 -8.99 -18.54 8.56
C LYS A 206 -7.53 -18.84 8.94
N VAL A 207 -6.59 -18.36 8.13
CA VAL A 207 -5.16 -18.37 8.48
C VAL A 207 -4.93 -17.46 9.68
N TRP A 208 -4.00 -17.81 10.56
CA TRP A 208 -3.69 -17.04 11.77
C TRP A 208 -2.89 -15.76 11.45
N SER A 209 -3.12 -14.71 12.23
CA SER A 209 -2.31 -13.49 12.28
C SER A 209 -1.71 -13.29 13.65
#